data_AF-A0A8H4XG73-F1
#
_entry.id   AF-A0A8H4XG73-F1
#
_cell.length_a   1.000
_cell.length_b   1.000
_cell.length_c   1.000
_cell.angle_alpha   90.00
_cell.angle_beta   90.00
_cell.angle_gamma   90.00
#
_symmetry.space_group_name_H-M   'P 1'
#
loop_
_entity.id
_entity.type
_entity.pdbx_description
1 polymer ?
#
loop_
_entity_poly.entity_id
_entity_poly.type
_entity_poly.pdbx_seq_one_letter_code
_entity_poly.pdbx_strand_id
1 'polypeptide(L)'
;MLIKYLFANLVALAISVNALPSPENDNFGLESRDAEDNLVERGSYDKCGKGATYNYGDCVCDNKQLTYNKKNSKCECPYGQTLNKYDKCECPHGQIYKDNKCECPHGQVYKDNKCECPYGQVYKNDKCECPHGQSLNKYNKCECPHGQIYKDNKCECPHGQVYKDNKCECPYGQVYKNDKCECPYGQSLNKYNKCECPHGQVYKNDKCECPYGQSLNKYNKCECPHGQVYKDNKCVCPHGQTLNKYNKCECPHGQVYKDSKCVCPHGQTLNKYNKCECPHGQVYKDSKCVCPHGQSLNKYNKCECPHGQVYKDNKCVCPHGQTLNKYNKCECPHGQVYKDSKCVCPHGQTLNKYNKCECPHGQVYKDSKCVCPHGQSLNKYNKCECPHGQVYKDNKCECPHGQVLDPYKNGCKCPHGLELHGDKCQCPKGKTWDKWSKSCKCPKGLKWNGHECKHDCGHEAEWKHGGCVCKKEGQKYNSHNKKCSCKGGMVWDHGKKQCRCPKGKKWNSYANQCRRGGGYGY
;
A
#
# COMPACT_ATOMS: atom_id res chain seq x y z
N MET A 1 26.53 45.82 5.47
CA MET A 1 26.00 47.02 6.15
C MET A 1 26.80 47.16 7.45
N LEU A 2 27.60 48.21 7.65
CA LEU A 2 27.20 49.55 8.16
C LEU A 2 26.66 49.44 9.61
N ILE A 3 27.14 50.09 10.68
CA ILE A 3 28.06 51.25 10.95
C ILE A 3 28.68 51.02 12.37
N LYS A 4 29.98 51.21 12.70
CA LYS A 4 30.83 52.42 12.94
C LYS A 4 30.49 53.29 14.20
N TYR A 5 31.53 53.86 14.86
CA TYR A 5 31.55 54.78 16.04
C TYR A 5 31.32 54.15 17.44
N LEU A 6 31.88 54.59 18.59
CA LEU A 6 32.82 55.69 19.02
C LEU A 6 34.03 55.08 19.83
N PHE A 7 35.26 55.63 19.96
CA PHE A 7 35.80 56.83 20.67
C PHE A 7 35.47 56.93 22.19
N ALA A 8 36.34 57.32 23.15
CA ALA A 8 37.81 57.52 23.22
C ALA A 8 38.39 57.76 24.66
N ASN A 9 39.71 57.60 24.82
CA ASN A 9 40.69 58.26 25.73
C ASN A 9 40.47 58.51 27.25
N LEU A 10 41.44 58.01 28.07
CA LEU A 10 42.19 58.65 29.20
C LEU A 10 42.98 57.51 29.93
N VAL A 11 44.30 57.42 30.14
CA VAL A 11 45.53 58.28 30.16
C VAL A 11 46.02 58.65 31.57
N ALA A 12 47.26 58.20 31.88
CA ALA A 12 48.11 58.49 33.07
C ALA A 12 47.58 57.96 34.43
N LEU A 13 48.40 57.68 35.46
CA LEU A 13 49.85 57.78 35.71
C LEU A 13 50.40 56.36 36.07
N ALA A 14 51.54 55.85 35.57
CA ALA A 14 52.94 56.30 35.63
C ALA A 14 53.68 55.88 36.93
N ILE A 15 54.86 55.26 36.77
CA ILE A 15 55.68 54.62 37.81
C ILE A 15 56.96 55.43 38.02
N SER A 16 57.40 55.63 39.27
CA SER A 16 58.81 55.86 39.60
C SER A 16 59.15 55.55 41.06
N VAL A 17 60.17 54.73 41.28
CA VAL A 17 60.89 54.61 42.57
C VAL A 17 62.03 55.62 42.56
N ASN A 18 62.41 56.19 43.71
CA ASN A 18 63.78 56.63 44.02
C ASN A 18 63.97 56.84 45.53
N ALA A 19 65.22 56.98 45.97
CA ALA A 19 65.63 57.05 47.39
C ALA A 19 66.75 58.09 47.62
N LEU A 20 67.32 58.12 48.85
CA LEU A 20 68.49 58.91 49.30
C LEU A 20 68.14 60.37 49.76
N PRO A 21 69.02 61.13 50.47
CA PRO A 21 69.09 61.04 51.95
C PRO A 21 69.38 62.35 52.75
N SER A 22 69.15 62.33 54.08
CA SER A 22 69.79 63.21 55.12
C SER A 22 69.50 64.74 55.00
N PRO A 23 70.06 65.68 55.84
CA PRO A 23 70.90 65.54 57.05
C PRO A 23 70.53 66.43 58.30
N GLU A 24 71.25 66.18 59.42
CA GLU A 24 71.91 67.15 60.35
C GLU A 24 71.21 68.10 61.38
N ASN A 25 72.01 68.39 62.44
CA ASN A 25 71.99 69.45 63.49
C ASN A 25 70.81 69.52 64.51
N ASP A 26 70.95 70.00 65.76
CA ASP A 26 72.09 70.27 66.68
C ASP A 26 71.51 70.24 68.12
N ASN A 27 72.11 69.66 69.18
CA ASN A 27 73.34 70.01 69.91
C ASN A 27 73.28 71.33 70.74
N PHE A 28 73.08 71.21 72.07
CA PHE A 28 73.58 72.09 73.15
C PHE A 28 73.14 71.48 74.52
N GLY A 29 73.95 71.44 75.58
CA GLY A 29 75.35 71.89 75.68
C GLY A 29 76.08 71.44 76.95
N LEU A 30 77.36 71.84 76.99
CA LEU A 30 78.34 71.70 78.07
C LEU A 30 77.99 72.59 79.30
N GLU A 31 78.63 72.51 80.48
CA GLU A 31 79.93 71.91 80.86
C GLU A 31 79.82 71.16 82.24
N SER A 32 80.60 71.28 83.34
CA SER A 32 81.74 72.15 83.74
C SER A 32 82.61 71.54 84.86
N ARG A 33 83.93 71.80 84.78
CA ARG A 33 84.95 72.23 85.79
C ARG A 33 84.65 72.14 87.30
N ASP A 34 85.60 72.02 88.25
CA ASP A 34 87.09 72.03 88.35
C ASP A 34 87.44 71.30 89.70
N ALA A 35 88.63 70.81 90.07
CA ALA A 35 89.94 70.53 89.43
C ALA A 35 90.70 69.50 90.34
N GLU A 36 92.04 69.46 90.36
CA GLU A 36 92.87 68.62 91.28
C GLU A 36 93.14 69.31 92.65
N ASP A 37 93.34 68.53 93.72
CA ASP A 37 94.48 68.75 94.63
C ASP A 37 94.83 67.49 95.47
N ASN A 38 96.09 67.36 95.90
CA ASN A 38 96.61 66.26 96.73
C ASN A 38 97.13 66.78 98.07
N LEU A 39 96.24 66.94 99.07
CA LEU A 39 96.64 67.22 100.45
C LEU A 39 95.92 66.33 101.47
N VAL A 40 96.70 65.78 102.39
CA VAL A 40 96.22 64.98 103.53
C VAL A 40 95.93 65.92 104.71
N GLU A 41 94.69 65.93 105.19
CA GLU A 41 94.40 66.42 106.54
C GLU A 41 93.41 65.51 107.28
N ARG A 42 93.41 65.58 108.61
CA ARG A 42 92.85 64.57 109.52
C ARG A 42 91.57 65.05 110.19
N GLY A 43 90.50 64.24 110.15
CA GLY A 43 89.53 64.18 111.24
C GLY A 43 88.03 64.12 110.90
N SER A 44 87.40 63.06 111.40
CA SER A 44 86.09 63.11 112.09
C SER A 44 84.80 63.52 111.34
N TYR A 45 84.10 62.48 110.86
CA TYR A 45 82.64 62.26 110.91
C TYR A 45 81.64 63.02 109.99
N ASP A 46 80.62 62.25 109.61
CA ASP A 46 79.24 62.57 109.19
C ASP A 46 78.96 63.52 108.00
N LYS A 47 78.82 62.95 106.79
CA LYS A 47 78.13 63.57 105.64
C LYS A 47 77.35 62.54 104.79
N CYS A 48 76.02 62.67 104.72
CA CYS A 48 75.18 61.96 103.75
C CYS A 48 75.02 62.75 102.44
N GLY A 49 74.57 62.09 101.37
CA GLY A 49 74.29 62.74 100.08
C GLY A 49 73.07 63.68 100.11
N LYS A 50 72.94 64.53 99.08
CA LYS A 50 71.82 65.50 98.97
C LYS A 50 70.46 64.77 99.02
N GLY A 51 69.58 65.22 99.91
CA GLY A 51 68.24 64.64 100.12
C GLY A 51 68.18 63.50 101.14
N ALA A 52 69.26 63.26 101.88
CA ALA A 52 69.29 62.31 103.00
C ALA A 52 69.95 62.90 104.24
N THR A 53 69.33 62.67 105.39
CA THR A 53 69.82 63.05 106.72
C THR A 53 70.49 61.85 107.40
N TYR A 54 71.60 62.07 108.09
CA TYR A 54 72.26 61.03 108.89
C TYR A 54 71.51 60.79 110.20
N ASN A 55 71.21 59.53 110.52
CA ASN A 55 70.38 59.19 111.67
C ASN A 55 70.80 57.83 112.25
N TYR A 56 71.24 57.81 113.52
CA TYR A 56 71.64 56.60 114.27
C TYR A 56 72.56 55.61 113.51
N GLY A 57 73.53 56.12 112.75
CA GLY A 57 74.52 55.32 112.03
C GLY A 57 74.22 55.09 110.55
N ASP A 58 73.06 55.54 110.04
CA ASP A 58 72.66 55.32 108.66
C ASP A 58 72.12 56.57 107.96
N CYS A 59 72.24 56.65 106.64
CA CYS A 59 71.69 57.74 105.84
C CYS A 59 70.24 57.43 105.45
N VAL A 60 69.30 58.29 105.85
CA VAL A 60 67.86 58.12 105.62
C VAL A 60 67.34 59.25 104.74
N CYS A 61 66.57 58.92 103.70
CA CYS A 61 66.00 59.91 102.80
C CYS A 61 64.97 60.81 103.47
N ASP A 62 65.04 62.11 103.18
CA ASP A 62 64.13 63.11 103.76
C ASP A 62 62.69 62.89 103.27
N ASN A 63 62.53 62.44 102.02
CA ASN A 63 61.29 61.88 101.50
C ASN A 63 61.18 60.38 101.82
N LYS A 64 60.22 60.03 102.67
CA LYS A 64 59.97 58.67 103.19
C LYS A 64 59.55 57.63 102.14
N GLN A 65 59.31 58.02 100.89
CA GLN A 65 59.03 57.10 99.78
C GLN A 65 60.28 56.74 98.97
N LEU A 66 61.42 57.41 99.21
CA LEU A 66 62.70 57.11 98.56
C LEU A 66 63.55 56.21 99.46
N THR A 67 64.31 55.32 98.83
CA THR A 67 65.32 54.49 99.50
C THR A 67 66.70 55.08 99.23
N TYR A 68 67.55 55.15 100.26
CA TYR A 68 68.93 55.64 100.11
C TYR A 68 69.82 54.55 99.52
N ASN A 69 70.28 54.75 98.29
CA ASN A 69 71.20 53.84 97.64
C ASN A 69 72.64 54.17 98.04
N LYS A 70 73.19 53.39 98.99
CA LYS A 70 74.55 53.55 99.52
C LYS A 70 75.66 53.48 98.46
N LYS A 71 75.41 53.00 97.24
CA LYS A 71 76.41 52.93 96.15
C LYS A 71 76.56 54.24 95.38
N ASN A 72 75.48 55.01 95.21
CA ASN A 72 75.49 56.27 94.46
C ASN A 72 75.28 57.50 95.35
N SER A 73 75.06 57.29 96.65
CA SER A 73 74.79 58.31 97.67
C SER A 73 73.60 59.22 97.32
N LYS A 74 72.54 58.63 96.74
CA LYS A 74 71.30 59.33 96.38
C LYS A 74 70.07 58.60 96.88
N CYS A 75 68.99 59.35 96.98
CA CYS A 75 67.64 58.86 97.24
C CYS A 75 66.93 58.56 95.92
N GLU A 76 66.48 57.33 95.75
CA GLU A 76 65.82 56.87 94.52
C GLU A 76 64.53 56.08 94.83
N CYS A 77 63.56 56.14 93.90
CA CYS A 77 62.31 55.41 94.05
C CYS A 77 62.59 53.90 93.95
N PRO A 78 62.11 53.09 94.90
CA PRO A 78 62.47 51.68 94.94
C PRO A 78 61.75 50.88 93.84
N TYR A 79 62.29 49.70 93.52
CA TYR A 79 61.65 48.68 92.68
C TYR A 79 61.23 49.11 91.26
N GLY A 80 61.93 50.10 90.69
CA GLY A 80 61.68 50.58 89.31
C GLY A 80 60.53 51.57 89.17
N GLN A 81 59.98 52.07 90.28
CA GLN A 81 59.09 53.22 90.27
C GLN A 81 59.84 54.49 89.88
N THR A 82 59.11 55.49 89.38
CA THR A 82 59.62 56.82 89.01
C THR A 82 59.00 57.90 89.88
N LEU A 83 59.77 58.95 90.18
CA LEU A 83 59.25 60.11 90.90
C LEU A 83 58.31 60.92 89.99
N ASN A 84 57.07 61.13 90.42
CA ASN A 84 56.13 62.00 89.72
C ASN A 84 56.34 63.48 90.11
N LYS A 85 55.60 64.39 89.46
CA LYS A 85 55.65 65.86 89.70
C LYS A 85 55.16 66.34 91.08
N TYR A 86 54.92 65.44 92.02
CA TYR A 86 54.48 65.70 93.40
C TYR A 86 55.36 64.93 94.41
N ASP A 87 56.61 64.62 94.04
CA ASP A 87 57.59 63.88 94.83
C ASP A 87 57.09 62.52 95.36
N LYS A 88 56.18 61.89 94.62
CA LYS A 88 55.62 60.56 94.95
C LYS A 88 56.14 59.52 93.96
N CYS A 89 56.55 58.36 94.46
CA CYS A 89 56.99 57.25 93.62
C CYS A 89 55.77 56.51 93.04
N GLU A 90 55.72 56.38 91.72
CA GLU A 90 54.64 55.72 90.98
C GLU A 90 55.21 54.92 89.80
N CYS A 91 54.53 53.84 89.41
CA CYS A 91 54.96 53.01 88.28
C CYS A 91 54.71 53.72 86.94
N PRO A 92 55.71 53.75 86.03
CA PRO A 92 55.59 54.50 84.78
C PRO A 92 54.71 53.78 83.74
N HIS A 93 54.26 54.54 82.74
CA HIS A 93 53.66 54.02 81.50
C HIS A 93 52.46 53.06 81.65
N GLY A 94 51.68 53.20 82.72
CA GLY A 94 50.46 52.42 82.97
C GLY A 94 50.69 51.04 83.60
N GLN A 95 51.91 50.75 84.05
CA GLN A 95 52.20 49.59 84.89
C GLN A 95 51.58 49.77 86.29
N ILE A 96 51.20 48.68 86.94
CA ILE A 96 50.77 48.65 88.35
C ILE A 96 51.92 48.19 89.25
N TYR A 97 51.94 48.65 90.50
CA TYR A 97 52.88 48.17 91.50
C TYR A 97 52.33 46.91 92.19
N LYS A 98 53.05 45.80 92.11
CA LYS A 98 52.67 44.53 92.73
C LYS A 98 53.92 43.71 93.06
N ASP A 99 53.89 42.95 94.15
CA ASP A 99 54.93 41.98 94.55
C ASP A 99 56.38 42.54 94.48
N ASN A 100 56.55 43.80 94.90
CA ASN A 100 57.78 44.58 94.86
C ASN A 100 58.39 44.82 93.46
N LYS A 101 57.54 45.06 92.47
CA LYS A 101 57.92 45.44 91.09
C LYS A 101 56.81 46.23 90.40
N CYS A 102 57.14 46.98 89.35
CA CYS A 102 56.16 47.49 88.39
C CYS A 102 55.92 46.47 87.27
N GLU A 103 54.66 46.09 87.03
CA GLU A 103 54.27 45.12 86.00
C GLU A 103 53.00 45.54 85.25
N CYS A 104 52.81 45.06 84.02
CA CYS A 104 51.60 45.35 83.25
C CYS A 104 50.41 44.52 83.76
N PRO A 105 49.23 45.14 83.92
CA PRO A 105 48.08 44.47 84.50
C PRO A 105 47.37 43.53 83.50
N HIS A 106 46.54 42.62 84.01
CA HIS A 106 45.55 41.86 83.23
C HIS A 106 46.08 41.07 82.00
N GLY A 107 47.33 40.63 82.05
CA GLY A 107 47.96 39.82 80.98
C GLY A 107 48.49 40.64 79.78
N GLN A 108 48.52 41.97 79.89
CA GLN A 108 49.22 42.83 78.95
C GLN A 108 50.75 42.65 79.08
N VAL A 109 51.49 42.90 78.01
CA VAL A 109 52.96 42.90 77.97
C VAL A 109 53.49 44.32 77.83
N TYR A 110 54.63 44.61 78.46
CA TYR A 110 55.28 45.92 78.31
C TYR A 110 56.09 45.96 77.02
N LYS A 111 55.76 46.89 76.12
CA LYS A 111 56.44 47.08 74.83
C LYS A 111 56.37 48.55 74.42
N ASP A 112 57.42 49.06 73.79
CA ASP A 112 57.47 50.42 73.20
C ASP A 112 56.99 51.54 74.16
N ASN A 113 57.34 51.41 75.44
CA ASN A 113 56.94 52.27 76.57
C ASN A 113 55.42 52.36 76.86
N LYS A 114 54.72 51.22 76.74
CA LYS A 114 53.30 51.07 77.09
C LYS A 114 52.97 49.61 77.44
N CYS A 115 51.89 49.38 78.20
CA CYS A 115 51.30 48.06 78.35
C CYS A 115 50.29 47.79 77.21
N GLU A 116 50.48 46.70 76.46
CA GLU A 116 49.62 46.33 75.32
C GLU A 116 49.30 44.83 75.29
N CYS A 117 48.21 44.44 74.62
CA CYS A 117 47.85 43.03 74.51
C CYS A 117 48.70 42.30 73.45
N PRO A 118 49.26 41.12 73.77
CA PRO A 118 50.17 40.42 72.87
C PRO A 118 49.44 39.76 71.68
N TYR A 119 50.20 39.53 70.60
CA TYR A 119 49.82 38.68 69.44
C TYR A 119 48.50 39.02 68.71
N GLY A 120 48.07 40.29 68.75
CA GLY A 120 46.87 40.77 68.06
C GLY A 120 45.56 40.60 68.85
N GLN A 121 45.64 40.25 70.12
CA GLN A 121 44.51 40.33 71.06
C GLN A 121 44.15 41.79 71.32
N VAL A 122 42.88 42.06 71.65
CA VAL A 122 42.39 43.38 72.07
C VAL A 122 42.09 43.38 73.56
N TYR A 123 42.28 44.52 74.22
CA TYR A 123 41.93 44.66 75.64
C TYR A 123 40.44 44.97 75.80
N LYS A 124 39.72 44.13 76.53
CA LYS A 124 38.27 44.26 76.76
C LYS A 124 37.88 43.54 78.04
N ASN A 125 36.97 44.13 78.83
CA ASN A 125 36.47 43.57 80.09
C ASN A 125 37.61 43.09 81.01
N ASP A 126 38.62 43.95 81.21
CA ASP A 126 39.80 43.73 82.06
C ASP A 126 40.62 42.47 81.73
N LYS A 127 40.71 42.13 80.44
CA LYS A 127 41.48 41.00 79.91
C LYS A 127 41.89 41.22 78.45
N CYS A 128 42.96 40.57 78.00
CA CYS A 128 43.27 40.44 76.58
C CYS A 128 42.49 39.27 75.95
N GLU A 129 41.74 39.53 74.88
CA GLU A 129 40.94 38.51 74.18
C GLU A 129 41.04 38.65 72.66
N CYS A 130 40.83 37.56 71.91
CA CYS A 130 40.84 37.62 70.45
C CYS A 130 39.55 38.27 69.91
N PRO A 131 39.66 39.24 68.98
CA PRO A 131 38.50 39.97 68.48
C PRO A 131 37.66 39.15 67.49
N HIS A 132 36.39 39.57 67.29
CA HIS A 132 35.55 39.19 66.14
C HIS A 132 35.38 37.68 65.86
N GLY A 133 35.40 36.85 66.91
CA GLY A 133 35.19 35.40 66.82
C GLY A 133 36.45 34.59 66.48
N GLN A 134 37.63 35.23 66.43
CA GLN A 134 38.91 34.54 66.34
C GLN A 134 39.23 33.80 67.66
N SER A 135 40.08 32.79 67.56
CA SER A 135 40.55 31.96 68.67
C SER A 135 42.08 31.94 68.73
N LEU A 136 42.67 31.70 69.90
CA LEU A 136 44.12 31.54 70.01
C LEU A 136 44.54 30.19 69.40
N ASN A 137 45.40 30.25 68.39
CA ASN A 137 46.05 29.05 67.85
C ASN A 137 47.19 28.57 68.77
N LYS A 138 47.82 27.44 68.41
CA LYS A 138 48.94 26.82 69.16
C LYS A 138 50.21 27.69 69.30
N TYR A 139 50.24 28.88 68.69
CA TYR A 139 51.32 29.87 68.79
C TYR A 139 50.84 31.18 69.47
N ASN A 140 49.71 31.14 70.20
CA ASN A 140 49.07 32.28 70.86
C ASN A 140 48.69 33.45 69.92
N LYS A 141 48.60 33.21 68.61
CA LYS A 141 48.10 34.19 67.64
C LYS A 141 46.60 34.01 67.44
N CYS A 142 45.86 35.11 67.35
CA CYS A 142 44.44 35.05 66.99
C CYS A 142 44.25 34.61 65.53
N GLU A 143 43.42 33.59 65.33
CA GLU A 143 43.15 32.96 64.03
C GLU A 143 41.70 32.46 63.98
N CYS A 144 41.08 32.47 62.79
CA CYS A 144 39.71 31.98 62.63
C CYS A 144 39.67 30.45 62.72
N PRO A 145 38.75 29.88 63.51
CA PRO A 145 38.75 28.44 63.78
C PRO A 145 38.21 27.63 62.60
N HIS A 146 38.56 26.34 62.55
CA HIS A 146 37.91 25.33 61.70
C HIS A 146 37.87 25.63 60.18
N GLY A 147 38.87 26.35 59.65
CA GLY A 147 39.00 26.65 58.23
C GLY A 147 38.20 27.86 57.73
N GLN A 148 37.60 28.63 58.64
CA GLN A 148 37.04 29.95 58.32
C GLN A 148 38.15 30.95 57.99
N ILE A 149 37.85 31.93 57.14
CA ILE A 149 38.73 33.07 56.84
C ILE A 149 38.27 34.31 57.61
N TYR A 150 39.20 35.21 57.94
CA TYR A 150 38.86 36.51 58.52
C TYR A 150 38.57 37.53 57.42
N LYS A 151 37.35 38.07 57.39
CA LYS A 151 36.92 39.08 56.41
C LYS A 151 35.86 39.99 57.03
N ASP A 152 35.85 41.27 56.64
CA ASP A 152 34.82 42.26 57.02
C ASP A 152 34.51 42.30 58.54
N ASN A 153 35.55 42.14 59.36
CA ASN A 153 35.50 42.04 60.82
C ASN A 153 34.68 40.87 61.40
N LYS A 154 34.79 39.70 60.77
CA LYS A 154 34.18 38.43 61.23
C LYS A 154 34.97 37.23 60.69
N CYS A 155 34.86 36.07 61.36
CA CYS A 155 35.25 34.79 60.76
C CYS A 155 34.08 34.21 59.94
N GLU A 156 34.32 33.91 58.66
CA GLU A 156 33.31 33.35 57.74
C GLU A 156 33.88 32.21 56.89
N CYS A 157 33.03 31.30 56.43
CA CYS A 157 33.46 30.23 55.54
C CYS A 157 33.72 30.75 54.11
N PRO A 158 34.85 30.39 53.48
CA PRO A 158 35.22 30.94 52.19
C PRO A 158 34.40 30.32 51.04
N HIS A 159 34.42 30.99 49.88
CA HIS A 159 33.97 30.44 48.58
C HIS A 159 32.55 29.82 48.54
N GLY A 160 31.62 30.34 49.36
CA GLY A 160 30.22 29.91 49.40
C GLY A 160 29.95 28.64 50.22
N GLN A 161 30.94 28.15 50.96
CA GLN A 161 30.74 27.10 51.97
C GLN A 161 29.93 27.64 53.16
N VAL A 162 29.22 26.76 53.86
CA VAL A 162 28.49 27.08 55.10
C VAL A 162 29.18 26.44 56.30
N TYR A 163 29.10 27.08 57.47
CA TYR A 163 29.64 26.52 58.70
C TYR A 163 28.64 25.54 59.32
N LYS A 164 29.03 24.27 59.47
CA LYS A 164 28.20 23.21 60.05
C LYS A 164 29.10 22.19 60.75
N ASP A 165 28.63 21.62 61.87
CA ASP A 165 29.30 20.53 62.60
C ASP A 165 30.82 20.77 62.84
N ASN A 166 31.17 22.02 63.20
CA ASN A 166 32.53 22.53 63.39
C ASN A 166 33.47 22.45 62.17
N LYS A 167 32.94 22.64 60.96
CA LYS A 167 33.70 22.70 59.71
C LYS A 167 32.99 23.59 58.66
N CYS A 168 33.75 24.12 57.69
CA CYS A 168 33.16 24.70 56.48
C CYS A 168 32.90 23.60 55.44
N GLU A 169 31.65 23.49 54.98
CA GLU A 169 31.23 22.47 54.00
C GLU A 169 30.30 23.07 52.92
N CYS A 170 30.24 22.43 51.75
CA CYS A 170 29.38 22.89 50.66
C CYS A 170 27.89 22.51 50.90
N PRO A 171 26.94 23.45 50.81
CA PRO A 171 25.55 23.18 51.16
C PRO A 171 24.81 22.32 50.12
N TYR A 172 23.77 21.62 50.57
CA TYR A 172 22.77 20.92 49.74
C TYR A 172 23.31 19.83 48.78
N GLY A 173 24.45 19.22 49.09
CA GLY A 173 25.05 18.14 48.30
C GLY A 173 25.97 18.60 47.17
N GLN A 174 26.33 19.88 47.15
CA GLN A 174 27.42 20.39 46.31
C GLN A 174 28.78 19.88 46.82
N VAL A 175 29.78 19.83 45.92
CA VAL A 175 31.17 19.49 46.24
C VAL A 175 32.08 20.70 46.02
N TYR A 176 33.15 20.81 46.79
CA TYR A 176 34.13 21.88 46.64
C TYR A 176 35.13 21.55 45.52
N LYS A 177 35.19 22.37 44.47
CA LYS A 177 36.15 22.28 43.36
C LYS A 177 36.46 23.67 42.82
N ASN A 178 37.70 23.90 42.38
CA ASN A 178 38.15 25.14 41.73
C ASN A 178 37.70 26.41 42.49
N ASP A 179 37.89 26.40 43.81
CA ASP A 179 37.53 27.47 44.75
C ASP A 179 36.08 27.96 44.70
N LYS A 180 35.18 26.98 44.59
CA LYS A 180 33.73 27.16 44.57
C LYS A 180 33.00 25.88 45.01
N CYS A 181 31.78 26.02 45.54
CA CYS A 181 30.84 24.90 45.67
C CYS A 181 30.08 24.69 44.34
N GLU A 182 30.12 23.48 43.80
CA GLU A 182 29.45 23.13 42.54
C GLU A 182 28.69 21.80 42.65
N CYS A 183 27.61 21.63 41.89
CA CYS A 183 26.92 20.35 41.83
C CYS A 183 27.75 19.32 41.05
N PRO A 184 27.95 18.10 41.58
CA PRO A 184 28.82 17.11 40.96
C PRO A 184 28.19 16.45 39.72
N TYR A 185 29.04 15.88 38.86
CA TYR A 185 28.67 14.97 37.77
C TYR A 185 27.58 15.48 36.77
N GLY A 186 27.53 16.79 36.55
CA GLY A 186 26.58 17.42 35.61
C GLY A 186 25.18 17.64 36.18
N GLN A 187 24.99 17.47 37.49
CA GLN A 187 23.78 17.91 38.18
C GLN A 187 23.70 19.45 38.22
N SER A 188 22.49 19.98 38.43
CA SER A 188 22.19 21.41 38.49
C SER A 188 21.40 21.75 39.76
N LEU A 189 21.52 22.98 40.26
CA LEU A 189 20.70 23.44 41.39
C LEU A 189 19.25 23.61 40.95
N ASN A 190 18.33 22.90 41.60
CA ASN A 190 16.90 23.10 41.42
C ASN A 190 16.39 24.32 42.22
N LYS A 191 15.09 24.64 42.10
CA LYS A 191 14.45 25.77 42.81
C LYS A 191 14.46 25.70 44.35
N TYR A 192 14.97 24.62 44.94
CA TYR A 192 15.17 24.45 46.37
C TYR A 192 16.68 24.33 46.73
N ASN A 193 17.56 24.80 45.85
CA ASN A 193 19.02 24.72 45.96
C ASN A 193 19.60 23.31 46.13
N LYS A 194 18.84 22.25 45.81
CA LYS A 194 19.33 20.87 45.82
C LYS A 194 19.91 20.52 44.45
N CYS A 195 21.04 19.81 44.42
CA CYS A 195 21.56 19.24 43.18
C CYS A 195 20.63 18.15 42.64
N GLU A 196 20.26 18.29 41.36
CA GLU A 196 19.32 17.40 40.65
C GLU A 196 19.70 17.32 39.16
N CYS A 197 19.47 16.17 38.53
CA CYS A 197 19.79 15.99 37.12
C CYS A 197 18.82 16.78 36.21
N PRO A 198 19.32 17.60 35.26
CA PRO A 198 18.48 18.52 34.51
C PRO A 198 17.56 17.82 33.49
N HIS A 199 16.42 18.46 33.21
CA HIS A 199 15.48 18.13 32.11
C HIS A 199 14.96 16.68 32.06
N GLY A 200 14.82 16.00 33.20
CA GLY A 200 14.25 14.65 33.31
C GLY A 200 15.27 13.51 33.15
N GLN A 201 16.56 13.83 33.18
CA GLN A 201 17.63 12.84 33.36
C GLN A 201 17.58 12.26 34.78
N VAL A 202 18.09 11.04 34.95
CA VAL A 202 18.27 10.38 36.26
C VAL A 202 19.75 10.23 36.59
N TYR A 203 20.08 10.26 37.88
CA TYR A 203 21.45 10.03 38.34
C TYR A 203 21.75 8.52 38.40
N LYS A 204 22.77 8.07 37.67
CA LYS A 204 23.20 6.67 37.65
C LYS A 204 24.67 6.57 37.25
N ASN A 205 25.42 5.66 37.87
CA ASN A 205 26.85 5.40 37.58
C ASN A 205 27.69 6.70 37.51
N ASP A 206 27.51 7.57 38.50
CA ASP A 206 28.17 8.88 38.63
C ASP A 206 28.04 9.82 37.43
N LYS A 207 26.84 9.83 36.83
CA LYS A 207 26.47 10.72 35.73
C LYS A 207 24.96 10.94 35.70
N CYS A 208 24.52 12.05 35.10
CA CYS A 208 23.14 12.24 34.67
C CYS A 208 22.93 11.58 33.30
N GLU A 209 21.95 10.67 33.19
CA GLU A 209 21.63 9.97 31.95
C GLU A 209 20.12 9.93 31.69
N CYS A 210 19.71 9.87 30.42
CA CYS A 210 18.29 9.75 30.09
C CYS A 210 17.76 8.34 30.37
N PRO A 211 16.64 8.20 31.10
CA PRO A 211 16.17 6.89 31.55
C PRO A 211 15.52 6.08 30.40
N TYR A 212 15.53 4.76 30.54
CA TYR A 212 14.77 3.79 29.70
C TYR A 212 14.97 3.89 28.18
N GLY A 213 16.16 4.30 27.72
CA GLY A 213 16.51 4.37 26.30
C GLY A 213 16.07 5.65 25.58
N GLN A 214 15.64 6.67 26.33
CA GLN A 214 15.51 8.04 25.82
C GLN A 214 16.89 8.64 25.53
N SER A 215 16.95 9.62 24.64
CA SER A 215 18.17 10.38 24.30
C SER A 215 17.94 11.87 24.49
N LEU A 216 19.01 12.65 24.68
CA LEU A 216 18.93 14.11 24.71
C LEU A 216 18.59 14.67 23.33
N ASN A 217 17.54 15.47 23.23
CA ASN A 217 17.24 16.26 22.04
C ASN A 217 18.06 17.57 21.98
N LYS A 218 17.89 18.37 20.93
CA LYS A 218 18.58 19.66 20.73
C LYS A 218 18.31 20.74 21.80
N TYR A 219 17.45 20.47 22.77
CA TYR A 219 17.15 21.34 23.92
C TYR A 219 17.53 20.65 25.25
N ASN A 220 18.43 19.65 25.22
CA ASN A 220 18.88 18.86 26.36
C ASN A 220 17.76 18.17 27.17
N LYS A 221 16.58 17.97 26.58
CA LYS A 221 15.47 17.22 27.18
C LYS A 221 15.53 15.76 26.74
N CYS A 222 15.26 14.84 27.66
CA CYS A 222 15.11 13.43 27.32
C CYS A 222 13.86 13.22 26.46
N GLU A 223 14.03 12.54 25.33
CA GLU A 223 13.00 12.26 24.33
C GLU A 223 13.26 10.87 23.71
N CYS A 224 12.21 10.17 23.28
CA CYS A 224 12.36 8.85 22.66
C CYS A 224 12.83 8.99 21.20
N PRO A 225 13.92 8.28 20.80
CA PRO A 225 14.54 8.51 19.50
C PRO A 225 13.68 8.02 18.31
N HIS A 226 13.87 8.67 17.16
CA HIS A 226 13.32 8.30 15.84
C HIS A 226 11.79 8.11 15.76
N GLY A 227 11.03 8.88 16.55
CA GLY A 227 9.55 8.87 16.51
C GLY A 227 8.88 7.82 17.38
N GLN A 228 9.65 7.15 18.25
CA GLN A 228 9.10 6.36 19.35
C GLN A 228 8.40 7.27 20.38
N VAL A 229 7.43 6.71 21.10
CA VAL A 229 6.75 7.35 22.24
C VAL A 229 7.16 6.68 23.55
N TYR A 230 7.18 7.43 24.64
CA TYR A 230 7.47 6.87 25.96
C TYR A 230 6.18 6.29 26.59
N LYS A 231 6.18 5.00 26.90
CA LYS A 231 5.05 4.31 27.53
C LYS A 231 5.56 3.12 28.36
N ASP A 232 4.90 2.81 29.47
CA ASP A 232 5.16 1.60 30.30
C ASP A 232 6.67 1.42 30.65
N ASN A 233 7.34 2.52 31.01
CA ASN A 233 8.78 2.60 31.27
C ASN A 233 9.71 2.15 30.12
N LYS A 234 9.31 2.37 28.86
CA LYS A 234 10.14 2.12 27.68
C LYS A 234 9.83 3.09 26.53
N CYS A 235 10.78 3.32 25.63
CA CYS A 235 10.47 3.84 24.31
C CYS A 235 9.87 2.72 23.44
N VAL A 236 8.71 2.98 22.84
CA VAL A 236 7.97 2.04 21.98
C VAL A 236 7.48 2.74 20.72
N CYS A 237 7.39 2.01 19.61
CA CYS A 237 6.81 2.56 18.39
C CYS A 237 5.28 2.70 18.53
N PRO A 238 4.70 3.86 18.21
CA PRO A 238 3.27 4.10 18.41
C PRO A 238 2.40 3.36 17.38
N HIS A 239 1.13 3.15 17.72
CA HIS A 239 0.05 2.76 16.79
C HIS A 239 0.33 1.51 15.90
N GLY A 240 1.09 0.54 16.41
CA GLY A 240 1.37 -0.73 15.72
C GLY A 240 2.55 -0.69 14.75
N GLN A 241 3.33 0.40 14.73
CA GLN A 241 4.60 0.47 14.03
C GLN A 241 5.66 -0.40 14.72
N THR A 242 6.68 -0.81 13.97
CA THR A 242 7.83 -1.63 14.41
C THR A 242 9.15 -0.91 14.15
N LEU A 243 10.17 -1.18 14.96
CA LEU A 243 11.53 -0.68 14.70
C LEU A 243 12.15 -1.39 13.50
N ASN A 244 12.66 -0.62 12.55
CA ASN A 244 13.44 -1.13 11.42
C ASN A 244 14.94 -1.23 11.75
N LYS A 245 15.74 -1.68 10.78
CA LYS A 245 17.21 -1.84 10.91
C LYS A 245 17.99 -0.54 11.20
N TYR A 246 17.34 0.63 11.20
CA TYR A 246 17.89 1.93 11.56
C TYR A 246 17.24 2.51 12.84
N ASN A 247 16.58 1.68 13.65
CA ASN A 247 15.83 2.06 14.85
C ASN A 247 14.75 3.14 14.64
N LYS A 248 14.27 3.28 13.39
CA LYS A 248 13.14 4.14 13.06
C LYS A 248 11.85 3.33 13.07
N CYS A 249 10.77 3.91 13.58
CA CYS A 249 9.45 3.28 13.50
C CYS A 249 8.93 3.31 12.06
N GLU A 250 8.53 2.16 11.54
CA GLU A 250 7.83 2.00 10.26
C GLU A 250 6.66 1.01 10.41
N CYS A 251 5.71 1.06 9.48
CA CYS A 251 4.60 0.11 9.48
C CYS A 251 5.03 -1.24 8.88
N PRO A 252 4.82 -2.37 9.55
CA PRO A 252 5.37 -3.66 9.13
C PRO A 252 4.74 -4.21 7.84
N HIS A 253 5.52 -5.03 7.13
CA HIS A 253 5.10 -5.84 5.97
C HIS A 253 4.44 -5.07 4.80
N GLY A 254 4.84 -3.82 4.57
CA GLY A 254 4.38 -3.00 3.43
C GLY A 254 3.11 -2.20 3.71
N GLN A 255 2.65 -2.16 4.96
CA GLN A 255 1.63 -1.20 5.41
C GLN A 255 2.15 0.24 5.35
N VAL A 256 1.25 1.20 5.24
CA VAL A 256 1.52 2.64 5.32
C VAL A 256 0.86 3.23 6.56
N TYR A 257 1.43 4.31 7.11
CA TYR A 257 0.86 4.99 8.25
C TYR A 257 -0.16 6.04 7.80
N LYS A 258 -1.43 5.90 8.22
CA LYS A 258 -2.53 6.82 7.89
C LYS A 258 -3.56 6.83 9.02
N ASP A 259 -4.18 7.98 9.26
CA ASP A 259 -5.30 8.12 10.22
C ASP A 259 -4.99 7.52 11.62
N SER A 260 -3.75 7.75 12.08
CA SER A 260 -3.14 7.24 13.32
C SER A 260 -3.10 5.71 13.47
N LYS A 261 -3.04 4.95 12.37
CA LYS A 261 -2.84 3.50 12.36
C LYS A 261 -1.94 3.07 11.19
N CYS A 262 -1.33 1.89 11.31
CA CYS A 262 -0.82 1.19 10.13
C CYS A 262 -1.99 0.56 9.36
N VAL A 263 -2.04 0.78 8.04
CA VAL A 263 -3.08 0.27 7.14
C VAL A 263 -2.44 -0.21 5.84
N CYS A 264 -3.05 -1.21 5.19
CA CYS A 264 -2.58 -1.64 3.87
C CYS A 264 -2.94 -0.58 2.80
N PRO A 265 -2.00 -0.20 1.92
CA PRO A 265 -2.22 0.86 0.94
C PRO A 265 -3.14 0.41 -0.20
N HIS A 266 -3.78 1.39 -0.86
CA HIS A 266 -4.44 1.24 -2.17
C HIS A 266 -5.47 0.09 -2.31
N GLY A 267 -6.16 -0.25 -1.21
CA GLY A 267 -7.23 -1.27 -1.19
C GLY A 267 -6.74 -2.70 -0.95
N GLN A 268 -5.46 -2.89 -0.63
CA GLN A 268 -4.93 -4.17 -0.14
C GLN A 268 -5.46 -4.50 1.26
N THR A 269 -5.45 -5.77 1.62
CA THR A 269 -5.88 -6.33 2.92
C THR A 269 -4.76 -7.13 3.57
N LEU A 270 -4.74 -7.23 4.90
CA LEU A 270 -3.80 -8.10 5.62
C LEU A 270 -4.17 -9.58 5.42
N ASN A 271 -3.19 -10.39 5.06
CA ASN A 271 -3.34 -11.84 4.97
C ASN A 271 -2.97 -12.55 6.28
N LYS A 272 -3.07 -13.89 6.30
CA LYS A 272 -2.75 -14.73 7.48
C LYS A 272 -1.30 -14.65 7.99
N TYR A 273 -0.42 -13.94 7.28
CA TYR A 273 0.97 -13.65 7.66
C TYR A 273 1.21 -12.15 7.89
N ASN A 274 0.15 -11.36 8.09
CA ASN A 274 0.17 -9.89 8.25
C ASN A 274 0.85 -9.13 7.10
N LYS A 275 0.94 -9.73 5.90
CA LYS A 275 1.40 -9.06 4.68
C LYS A 275 0.20 -8.48 3.94
N CYS A 276 0.37 -7.29 3.38
CA CYS A 276 -0.65 -6.71 2.50
C CYS A 276 -0.70 -7.47 1.16
N GLU A 277 -1.88 -7.91 0.77
CA GLU A 277 -2.18 -8.51 -0.54
C GLU A 277 -3.52 -8.00 -1.07
N CYS A 278 -3.74 -8.11 -2.38
CA CYS A 278 -5.01 -7.70 -2.98
C CYS A 278 -6.10 -8.77 -2.76
N PRO A 279 -7.28 -8.41 -2.24
CA PRO A 279 -8.28 -9.38 -1.81
C PRO A 279 -8.94 -10.14 -2.99
N HIS A 280 -9.43 -11.34 -2.70
CA HIS A 280 -10.31 -12.15 -3.56
C HIS A 280 -9.80 -12.42 -5.01
N GLY A 281 -8.48 -12.54 -5.19
CA GLY A 281 -7.86 -12.86 -6.48
C GLY A 281 -7.54 -11.66 -7.37
N GLN A 282 -7.69 -10.45 -6.85
CA GLN A 282 -7.16 -9.24 -7.48
C GLN A 282 -5.63 -9.25 -7.49
N VAL A 283 -5.02 -8.55 -8.45
CA VAL A 283 -3.57 -8.31 -8.53
C VAL A 283 -3.27 -6.83 -8.32
N TYR A 284 -2.08 -6.51 -7.80
CA TYR A 284 -1.67 -5.12 -7.63
C TYR A 284 -1.02 -4.59 -8.91
N LYS A 285 -1.60 -3.55 -9.51
CA LYS A 285 -1.08 -2.90 -10.73
C LYS A 285 -1.44 -1.43 -10.72
N ASP A 286 -0.58 -0.58 -11.27
CA ASP A 286 -0.84 0.86 -11.48
C ASP A 286 -1.35 1.58 -10.20
N SER A 287 -0.75 1.22 -9.06
CA SER A 287 -1.07 1.67 -7.69
C SER A 287 -2.52 1.40 -7.22
N LYS A 288 -3.16 0.32 -7.70
CA LYS A 288 -4.48 -0.16 -7.24
C LYS A 288 -4.54 -1.68 -7.26
N CYS A 289 -5.44 -2.27 -6.47
CA CYS A 289 -5.87 -3.64 -6.71
C CYS A 289 -6.85 -3.67 -7.90
N VAL A 290 -6.62 -4.57 -8.84
CA VAL A 290 -7.42 -4.74 -10.06
C VAL A 290 -7.62 -6.22 -10.36
N CYS A 291 -8.74 -6.59 -10.99
CA CYS A 291 -8.93 -7.96 -11.44
C CYS A 291 -8.05 -8.26 -12.67
N PRO A 292 -7.33 -9.39 -12.69
CA PRO A 292 -6.39 -9.72 -13.76
C PRO A 292 -7.11 -10.17 -15.05
N HIS A 293 -6.40 -10.11 -16.18
CA HIS A 293 -6.76 -10.79 -17.44
C HIS A 293 -8.19 -10.53 -18.00
N GLY A 294 -8.77 -9.36 -17.71
CA GLY A 294 -10.10 -8.96 -18.19
C GLY A 294 -11.26 -9.43 -17.31
N GLN A 295 -10.99 -9.98 -16.13
CA GLN A 295 -12.00 -10.27 -15.12
C GLN A 295 -12.54 -8.97 -14.48
N SER A 296 -13.71 -9.07 -13.85
CA SER A 296 -14.43 -7.97 -13.20
C SER A 296 -14.87 -8.37 -11.79
N LEU A 297 -15.10 -7.40 -10.90
CA LEU A 297 -15.62 -7.68 -9.56
C LEU A 297 -17.11 -8.03 -9.63
N ASN A 298 -17.48 -9.20 -9.13
CA ASN A 298 -18.88 -9.57 -8.91
C ASN A 298 -19.44 -8.94 -7.62
N LYS A 299 -20.73 -9.18 -7.33
CA LYS A 299 -21.43 -8.65 -6.14
C LYS A 299 -20.87 -9.11 -4.78
N TYR A 300 -19.87 -9.99 -4.77
CA TYR A 300 -19.14 -10.46 -3.58
C TYR A 300 -17.66 -10.03 -3.60
N ASN A 301 -17.30 -9.02 -4.41
CA ASN A 301 -15.93 -8.52 -4.61
C ASN A 301 -14.92 -9.59 -5.07
N LYS A 302 -15.38 -10.69 -5.66
CA LYS A 302 -14.52 -11.73 -6.27
C LYS A 302 -14.33 -11.43 -7.75
N CYS A 303 -13.12 -11.61 -8.25
CA CYS A 303 -12.85 -11.51 -9.69
C CYS A 303 -13.50 -12.67 -10.46
N GLU A 304 -14.29 -12.32 -11.47
CA GLU A 304 -15.09 -13.23 -12.29
C GLU A 304 -15.18 -12.70 -13.72
N CYS A 305 -15.26 -13.59 -14.72
CA CYS A 305 -15.31 -13.20 -16.12
C CYS A 305 -16.71 -12.63 -16.48
N PRO A 306 -16.81 -11.42 -17.07
CA PRO A 306 -18.09 -10.74 -17.24
C PRO A 306 -18.98 -11.40 -18.33
N HIS A 307 -20.29 -11.24 -18.15
CA HIS A 307 -21.34 -11.56 -19.14
C HIS A 307 -21.36 -12.99 -19.69
N GLY A 308 -20.98 -13.98 -18.89
CA GLY A 308 -21.04 -15.41 -19.25
C GLY A 308 -19.78 -15.94 -19.93
N GLN A 309 -18.71 -15.15 -19.98
CA GLN A 309 -17.37 -15.63 -20.34
C GLN A 309 -16.83 -16.58 -19.27
N VAL A 310 -15.99 -17.53 -19.69
CA VAL A 310 -15.22 -18.42 -18.81
C VAL A 310 -13.75 -18.03 -18.82
N TYR A 311 -13.03 -18.32 -17.72
CA TYR A 311 -11.60 -18.07 -17.65
C TYR A 311 -10.82 -19.27 -18.21
N LYS A 312 -10.03 -19.05 -19.27
CA LYS A 312 -9.19 -20.08 -19.89
C LYS A 312 -7.94 -19.45 -20.49
N ASP A 313 -6.82 -20.15 -20.45
CA ASP A 313 -5.57 -19.77 -21.15
C ASP A 313 -5.13 -18.31 -20.84
N ASN A 314 -5.27 -17.89 -19.57
CA ASN A 314 -5.03 -16.54 -19.05
C ASN A 314 -5.83 -15.40 -19.73
N LYS A 315 -7.08 -15.67 -20.11
CA LYS A 315 -8.02 -14.67 -20.60
C LYS A 315 -9.47 -15.05 -20.25
N CYS A 316 -10.36 -14.07 -20.17
CA CYS A 316 -11.80 -14.32 -20.30
C CYS A 316 -12.14 -14.59 -21.78
N VAL A 317 -12.84 -15.69 -22.04
CA VAL A 317 -13.26 -16.13 -23.39
C VAL A 317 -14.71 -16.62 -23.36
N CYS A 318 -15.43 -16.45 -24.46
CA CYS A 318 -16.77 -17.02 -24.56
C CYS A 318 -16.71 -18.56 -24.70
N PRO A 319 -17.51 -19.32 -23.93
CA PRO A 319 -17.46 -20.77 -23.96
C PRO A 319 -18.11 -21.37 -25.22
N HIS A 320 -17.76 -22.61 -25.54
CA HIS A 320 -18.49 -23.48 -26.48
C HIS A 320 -18.76 -22.91 -27.89
N GLY A 321 -17.86 -22.04 -28.40
CA GLY A 321 -17.96 -21.46 -29.75
C GLY A 321 -18.82 -20.20 -29.85
N GLN A 322 -19.28 -19.65 -28.72
CA GLN A 322 -19.93 -18.34 -28.67
C GLN A 322 -18.92 -17.21 -28.93
N THR A 323 -19.41 -16.06 -29.36
CA THR A 323 -18.65 -14.83 -29.65
C THR A 323 -19.19 -13.65 -28.85
N LEU A 324 -18.34 -12.65 -28.55
CA LEU A 324 -18.79 -11.40 -27.92
C LEU A 324 -19.57 -10.54 -28.91
N ASN A 325 -20.75 -10.07 -28.50
CA ASN A 325 -21.56 -9.13 -29.26
C ASN A 325 -21.21 -7.66 -28.93
N LYS A 326 -21.92 -6.72 -29.58
CA LYS A 326 -21.72 -5.26 -29.38
C LYS A 326 -21.99 -4.75 -27.95
N TYR A 327 -22.49 -5.60 -27.05
CA TYR A 327 -22.71 -5.33 -25.63
C TYR A 327 -21.83 -6.22 -24.72
N ASN A 328 -20.76 -6.81 -25.26
CA ASN A 328 -19.84 -7.74 -24.58
C ASN A 328 -20.52 -8.96 -23.93
N LYS A 329 -21.70 -9.36 -24.42
CA LYS A 329 -22.36 -10.61 -24.02
C LYS A 329 -21.98 -11.72 -25.00
N CYS A 330 -21.75 -12.92 -24.49
CA CYS A 330 -21.54 -14.09 -25.34
C CYS A 330 -22.86 -14.51 -26.02
N GLU A 331 -22.83 -14.63 -27.35
CA GLU A 331 -23.94 -15.14 -28.16
C GLU A 331 -23.41 -16.05 -29.28
N CYS A 332 -24.26 -16.89 -29.85
CA CYS A 332 -23.85 -17.77 -30.94
C CYS A 332 -23.82 -17.00 -32.28
N PRO A 333 -22.71 -17.07 -33.05
CA PRO A 333 -22.54 -16.22 -34.23
C PRO A 333 -23.45 -16.60 -35.40
N HIS A 334 -23.72 -15.62 -36.26
CA HIS A 334 -24.38 -15.77 -37.57
C HIS A 334 -25.76 -16.48 -37.59
N GLY A 335 -26.54 -16.34 -36.52
CA GLY A 335 -27.90 -16.88 -36.42
C GLY A 335 -27.98 -18.32 -35.87
N GLN A 336 -26.87 -18.86 -35.39
CA GLN A 336 -26.86 -20.08 -34.59
C GLN A 336 -27.57 -19.87 -33.24
N VAL A 337 -28.10 -20.94 -32.67
CA VAL A 337 -28.68 -20.99 -31.32
C VAL A 337 -27.81 -21.86 -30.41
N TYR A 338 -27.84 -21.58 -29.11
CA TYR A 338 -27.11 -22.39 -28.13
C TYR A 338 -27.97 -23.57 -27.66
N LYS A 339 -27.49 -24.80 -27.90
CA LYS A 339 -28.18 -26.04 -27.50
C LYS A 339 -27.15 -27.13 -27.20
N ASP A 340 -27.44 -27.99 -26.22
CA ASP A 340 -26.62 -29.18 -25.91
C ASP A 340 -25.12 -28.85 -25.74
N SER A 341 -24.86 -27.73 -25.06
CA SER A 341 -23.54 -27.12 -24.80
C SER A 341 -22.69 -26.79 -26.05
N LYS A 342 -23.33 -26.47 -27.18
CA LYS A 342 -22.68 -25.98 -28.41
C LYS A 342 -23.54 -24.92 -29.11
N CYS A 343 -22.93 -24.10 -29.96
CA CYS A 343 -23.68 -23.37 -30.97
C CYS A 343 -24.05 -24.30 -32.13
N VAL A 344 -25.32 -24.27 -32.54
CA VAL A 344 -25.87 -25.10 -33.63
C VAL A 344 -26.83 -24.28 -34.49
N CYS A 345 -26.97 -24.60 -35.77
CA CYS A 345 -27.97 -23.96 -36.62
C CYS A 345 -29.39 -24.45 -36.25
N PRO A 346 -30.38 -23.54 -36.13
CA PRO A 346 -31.73 -23.91 -35.72
C PRO A 346 -32.52 -24.60 -36.85
N HIS A 347 -33.58 -25.31 -36.48
CA HIS A 347 -34.64 -25.79 -37.38
C HIS A 347 -34.20 -26.58 -38.64
N GLY A 348 -33.08 -27.31 -38.55
CA GLY A 348 -32.55 -28.15 -39.65
C GLY A 348 -31.68 -27.42 -40.67
N GLN A 349 -31.34 -26.15 -40.42
CA GLN A 349 -30.33 -25.43 -41.19
C GLN A 349 -28.91 -25.98 -40.93
N THR A 350 -28.00 -25.73 -41.86
CA THR A 350 -26.58 -26.12 -41.81
C THR A 350 -25.68 -24.90 -41.99
N LEU A 351 -24.45 -24.94 -41.45
CA LEU A 351 -23.46 -23.89 -41.68
C LEU A 351 -22.92 -23.97 -43.12
N ASN A 352 -22.89 -22.83 -43.80
CA ASN A 352 -22.30 -22.69 -45.12
C ASN A 352 -20.81 -22.30 -45.05
N LYS A 353 -20.16 -22.14 -46.22
CA LYS A 353 -18.74 -21.75 -46.34
C LYS A 353 -18.37 -20.37 -45.73
N TYR A 354 -19.36 -19.60 -45.28
CA TYR A 354 -19.21 -18.32 -44.58
C TYR A 354 -19.71 -18.39 -43.13
N ASN A 355 -19.88 -19.60 -42.57
CA ASN A 355 -20.42 -19.87 -41.24
C ASN A 355 -21.81 -19.26 -40.97
N LYS A 356 -22.61 -19.00 -42.01
CA LYS A 356 -24.01 -18.59 -41.89
C LYS A 356 -24.91 -19.83 -41.97
N CYS A 357 -25.96 -19.87 -41.15
CA CYS A 357 -26.97 -20.91 -41.25
C CYS A 357 -27.83 -20.73 -42.52
N GLU A 358 -27.90 -21.77 -43.35
CA GLU A 358 -28.76 -21.85 -44.54
C GLU A 358 -29.41 -23.24 -44.64
N CYS A 359 -30.48 -23.36 -45.42
CA CYS A 359 -31.15 -24.64 -45.62
C CYS A 359 -30.39 -25.52 -46.64
N PRO A 360 -30.06 -26.78 -46.32
CA PRO A 360 -29.20 -27.60 -47.16
C PRO A 360 -29.87 -28.06 -48.47
N HIS A 361 -29.05 -28.36 -49.47
CA HIS A 361 -29.41 -29.06 -50.72
C HIS A 361 -30.58 -28.44 -51.54
N GLY A 362 -30.72 -27.12 -51.51
CA GLY A 362 -31.73 -26.38 -52.29
C GLY A 362 -33.08 -26.21 -51.60
N GLN A 363 -33.20 -26.61 -50.33
CA GLN A 363 -34.34 -26.26 -49.49
C GLN A 363 -34.38 -24.75 -49.20
N VAL A 364 -35.57 -24.21 -48.96
CA VAL A 364 -35.81 -22.84 -48.51
C VAL A 364 -36.34 -22.83 -47.09
N TYR A 365 -36.08 -21.76 -46.33
CA TYR A 365 -36.60 -21.62 -44.97
C TYR A 365 -38.00 -20.99 -44.98
N LYS A 366 -39.00 -21.73 -44.51
CA LYS A 366 -40.40 -21.28 -44.43
C LYS A 366 -41.08 -21.92 -43.22
N ASP A 367 -42.01 -21.20 -42.58
CA ASP A 367 -42.85 -21.73 -41.50
C ASP A 367 -42.03 -22.42 -40.37
N SER A 368 -40.89 -21.80 -40.04
CA SER A 368 -39.88 -22.24 -39.06
C SER A 368 -39.24 -23.62 -39.32
N LYS A 369 -39.15 -24.04 -40.60
CA LYS A 369 -38.47 -25.28 -41.04
C LYS A 369 -37.78 -25.07 -42.39
N CYS A 370 -36.79 -25.91 -42.70
CA CYS A 370 -36.35 -26.08 -44.09
C CYS A 370 -37.35 -26.96 -44.86
N VAL A 371 -37.74 -26.52 -46.06
CA VAL A 371 -38.69 -27.22 -46.94
C VAL A 371 -38.25 -27.12 -48.39
N CYS A 372 -38.59 -28.11 -49.22
CA CYS A 372 -38.32 -28.00 -50.66
C CYS A 372 -39.29 -26.99 -51.33
N PRO A 373 -38.79 -26.09 -52.20
CA PRO A 373 -39.61 -25.07 -52.82
C PRO A 373 -40.46 -25.63 -53.98
N HIS A 374 -41.50 -24.87 -54.38
CA HIS A 374 -42.22 -25.04 -55.65
C HIS A 374 -42.76 -26.45 -55.98
N GLY A 375 -43.12 -27.23 -54.95
CA GLY A 375 -43.68 -28.59 -55.10
C GLY A 375 -42.64 -29.70 -55.28
N GLN A 376 -41.35 -29.38 -55.14
CA GLN A 376 -40.28 -30.38 -55.08
C GLN A 376 -40.35 -31.16 -53.75
N SER A 377 -39.72 -32.34 -53.73
CA SER A 377 -39.66 -33.26 -52.59
C SER A 377 -38.22 -33.69 -52.32
N LEU A 378 -37.90 -34.14 -51.11
CA LEU A 378 -36.57 -34.68 -50.79
C LEU A 378 -36.42 -36.09 -51.38
N ASN A 379 -35.42 -36.27 -52.24
CA ASN A 379 -35.03 -37.60 -52.70
C ASN A 379 -34.19 -38.35 -51.65
N LYS A 380 -33.79 -39.60 -51.95
CA LYS A 380 -32.97 -40.46 -51.06
C LYS A 380 -31.59 -39.91 -50.67
N TYR A 381 -31.16 -38.79 -51.27
CA TYR A 381 -29.92 -38.06 -50.96
C TYR A 381 -30.19 -36.69 -50.33
N ASN A 382 -31.41 -36.45 -49.81
CA ASN A 382 -31.87 -35.18 -49.24
C ASN A 382 -31.76 -33.97 -50.19
N LYS A 383 -31.73 -34.20 -51.51
CA LYS A 383 -31.79 -33.13 -52.52
C LYS A 383 -33.24 -32.89 -52.92
N CYS A 384 -33.63 -31.63 -53.08
CA CYS A 384 -34.93 -31.30 -53.63
C CYS A 384 -35.03 -31.67 -55.12
N GLU A 385 -36.04 -32.45 -55.45
CA GLU A 385 -36.27 -33.02 -56.78
C GLU A 385 -37.79 -33.12 -57.04
N CYS A 386 -38.20 -32.96 -58.30
CA CYS A 386 -39.62 -33.05 -58.65
C CYS A 386 -40.10 -34.51 -58.56
N PRO A 387 -41.18 -34.79 -57.79
CA PRO A 387 -41.61 -36.16 -57.56
C PRO A 387 -42.26 -36.76 -58.82
N HIS A 388 -42.35 -38.09 -58.87
CA HIS A 388 -43.20 -38.82 -59.82
C HIS A 388 -42.87 -38.64 -61.32
N GLY A 389 -41.59 -38.39 -61.64
CA GLY A 389 -41.11 -38.21 -63.01
C GLY A 389 -41.46 -36.84 -63.63
N GLN A 390 -41.91 -35.89 -62.81
CA GLN A 390 -42.07 -34.51 -63.21
C GLN A 390 -40.71 -33.83 -63.38
N VAL A 391 -40.64 -32.82 -64.24
CA VAL A 391 -39.46 -31.95 -64.42
C VAL A 391 -39.72 -30.59 -63.79
N TYR A 392 -38.65 -29.90 -63.37
CA TYR A 392 -38.75 -28.54 -62.85
C TYR A 392 -38.68 -27.53 -63.99
N LYS A 393 -39.74 -26.75 -64.20
CA LYS A 393 -39.83 -25.73 -65.25
C LYS A 393 -40.69 -24.56 -64.75
N ASP A 394 -40.36 -23.34 -65.16
CA ASP A 394 -41.16 -22.12 -64.91
C ASP A 394 -41.61 -21.95 -63.43
N ASN A 395 -40.71 -22.30 -62.50
CA ASN A 395 -40.92 -22.31 -61.04
C ASN A 395 -42.03 -23.25 -60.52
N LYS A 396 -42.17 -24.44 -61.14
CA LYS A 396 -43.10 -25.49 -60.74
C LYS A 396 -42.58 -26.87 -61.17
N CYS A 397 -43.03 -27.93 -60.50
CA CYS A 397 -42.92 -29.30 -61.01
C CYS A 397 -44.08 -29.60 -61.97
N GLU A 398 -43.77 -30.00 -63.21
CA GLU A 398 -44.77 -30.36 -64.23
C GLU A 398 -44.36 -31.62 -65.00
N CYS A 399 -45.34 -32.34 -65.56
CA CYS A 399 -45.05 -33.53 -66.34
C CYS A 399 -44.46 -33.16 -67.72
N PRO A 400 -43.34 -33.79 -68.13
CA PRO A 400 -42.66 -33.41 -69.36
C PRO A 400 -43.42 -33.86 -70.62
N HIS A 401 -43.07 -33.29 -71.77
CA HIS A 401 -43.47 -33.78 -73.10
C HIS A 401 -44.99 -33.91 -73.37
N GLY A 402 -45.83 -33.14 -72.66
CA GLY A 402 -47.29 -33.18 -72.81
C GLY A 402 -47.96 -34.36 -72.10
N GLN A 403 -47.23 -35.05 -71.21
CA GLN A 403 -47.80 -35.99 -70.25
C GLN A 403 -48.58 -35.24 -69.15
N VAL A 404 -49.46 -35.94 -68.46
CA VAL A 404 -50.22 -35.45 -67.29
C VAL A 404 -49.99 -36.38 -66.10
N LEU A 405 -50.09 -35.87 -64.88
CA LEU A 405 -49.92 -36.69 -63.68
C LEU A 405 -51.09 -37.68 -63.54
N ASP A 406 -50.78 -38.96 -63.30
CA ASP A 406 -51.78 -39.98 -62.99
C ASP A 406 -52.19 -39.93 -61.50
N PRO A 407 -53.42 -39.51 -61.15
CA PRO A 407 -53.86 -39.42 -59.75
C PRO A 407 -53.97 -40.80 -59.06
N TYR A 408 -53.92 -41.91 -59.80
CA TYR A 408 -54.00 -43.26 -59.22
C TYR A 408 -52.65 -43.99 -59.15
N LYS A 409 -51.62 -43.49 -59.86
CA LYS A 409 -50.31 -44.15 -59.94
C LYS A 409 -49.14 -43.26 -59.53
N ASN A 410 -49.38 -41.97 -59.29
CA ASN A 410 -48.36 -40.98 -58.95
C ASN A 410 -47.15 -41.09 -59.89
N GLY A 411 -47.42 -40.84 -61.18
CA GLY A 411 -46.45 -40.86 -62.27
C GLY A 411 -47.01 -40.14 -63.49
N CYS A 412 -46.16 -39.54 -64.31
CA CYS A 412 -46.58 -38.89 -65.55
C CYS A 412 -47.00 -39.93 -66.61
N LYS A 413 -48.15 -39.71 -67.26
CA LYS A 413 -48.68 -40.55 -68.35
C LYS A 413 -49.21 -39.72 -69.51
N CYS A 414 -49.22 -40.30 -70.71
CA CYS A 414 -49.88 -39.67 -71.84
C CYS A 414 -51.42 -39.67 -71.66
N PRO A 415 -52.11 -38.53 -71.88
CA PRO A 415 -53.56 -38.45 -71.70
C PRO A 415 -54.34 -39.12 -72.85
N HIS A 416 -55.64 -39.37 -72.63
CA HIS A 416 -56.62 -39.72 -73.67
C HIS A 416 -56.29 -40.89 -74.62
N GLY A 417 -55.49 -41.87 -74.17
CA GLY A 417 -55.10 -43.02 -75.00
C GLY A 417 -54.06 -42.71 -76.07
N LEU A 418 -53.31 -41.62 -75.89
CA LEU A 418 -52.02 -41.41 -76.53
C LEU A 418 -50.98 -42.36 -75.90
N GLU A 419 -50.04 -42.84 -76.70
CA GLU A 419 -48.88 -43.63 -76.27
C GLU A 419 -47.61 -42.79 -76.36
N LEU A 420 -46.58 -43.16 -75.58
CA LEU A 420 -45.30 -42.45 -75.58
C LEU A 420 -44.43 -42.99 -76.73
N HIS A 421 -44.16 -42.16 -77.74
CA HIS A 421 -43.36 -42.51 -78.90
C HIS A 421 -42.12 -41.61 -78.95
N GLY A 422 -41.01 -42.11 -78.39
CA GLY A 422 -39.90 -41.25 -77.98
C GLY A 422 -40.38 -40.23 -76.94
N ASP A 423 -39.83 -39.03 -76.97
CA ASP A 423 -40.15 -37.97 -76.00
C ASP A 423 -41.42 -37.17 -76.36
N LYS A 424 -42.45 -37.82 -76.92
CA LYS A 424 -43.75 -37.19 -77.28
C LYS A 424 -44.92 -38.15 -77.13
N CYS A 425 -46.01 -37.67 -76.52
CA CYS A 425 -47.29 -38.36 -76.54
C CYS A 425 -47.93 -38.28 -77.94
N GLN A 426 -48.17 -39.43 -78.58
CA GLN A 426 -48.70 -39.54 -79.94
C GLN A 426 -49.77 -40.63 -80.03
N CYS A 427 -50.51 -40.69 -81.14
CA CYS A 427 -51.47 -41.78 -81.32
C CYS A 427 -50.76 -43.11 -81.66
N PRO A 428 -51.28 -44.25 -81.18
CA PRO A 428 -50.78 -45.57 -81.54
C PRO A 428 -50.72 -45.76 -83.06
N LYS A 429 -49.69 -46.46 -83.56
CA LYS A 429 -49.40 -46.61 -85.00
C LYS A 429 -50.66 -46.92 -85.83
N GLY A 430 -50.92 -46.08 -86.84
CA GLY A 430 -52.08 -46.19 -87.74
C GLY A 430 -53.36 -45.50 -87.26
N LYS A 431 -53.43 -45.02 -86.00
CA LYS A 431 -54.53 -44.15 -85.54
C LYS A 431 -54.19 -42.67 -85.74
N THR A 432 -55.22 -41.86 -85.97
CA THR A 432 -55.15 -40.40 -86.05
C THR A 432 -55.87 -39.76 -84.86
N TRP A 433 -55.34 -38.65 -84.34
CA TRP A 433 -55.99 -37.88 -83.27
C TRP A 433 -57.22 -37.13 -83.80
N ASP A 434 -58.41 -37.47 -83.30
CA ASP A 434 -59.61 -36.68 -83.55
C ASP A 434 -59.74 -35.54 -82.53
N LYS A 435 -59.72 -34.30 -83.03
CA LYS A 435 -59.87 -33.09 -82.21
C LYS A 435 -61.24 -33.02 -81.52
N TRP A 436 -62.29 -33.57 -82.13
CA TRP A 436 -63.66 -33.50 -81.59
C TRP A 436 -63.90 -34.50 -80.45
N SER A 437 -63.58 -35.80 -80.63
CA SER A 437 -63.71 -36.78 -79.54
C SER A 437 -62.51 -36.83 -78.59
N LYS A 438 -61.51 -35.96 -78.77
CA LYS A 438 -60.26 -35.90 -77.99
C LYS A 438 -59.64 -37.30 -77.77
N SER A 439 -59.49 -38.06 -78.86
CA SER A 439 -59.05 -39.47 -78.79
C SER A 439 -58.52 -39.98 -80.13
N CYS A 440 -57.67 -41.01 -80.06
CA CYS A 440 -57.08 -41.66 -81.23
C CYS A 440 -58.08 -42.63 -81.91
N LYS A 441 -58.53 -42.28 -83.12
CA LYS A 441 -59.42 -43.09 -83.97
C LYS A 441 -58.66 -43.70 -85.15
N CYS A 442 -59.16 -44.81 -85.69
CA CYS A 442 -58.70 -45.27 -87.00
C CYS A 442 -59.20 -44.35 -88.12
N PRO A 443 -58.47 -44.21 -89.25
CA PRO A 443 -58.96 -43.54 -90.45
C PRO A 443 -60.28 -44.13 -90.97
N LYS A 444 -61.04 -43.33 -91.73
CA LYS A 444 -62.35 -43.71 -92.28
C LYS A 444 -62.26 -45.04 -93.04
N GLY A 445 -63.13 -46.00 -92.70
CA GLY A 445 -63.18 -47.33 -93.32
C GLY A 445 -62.29 -48.41 -92.67
N LEU A 446 -61.48 -48.05 -91.68
CA LEU A 446 -60.65 -48.98 -90.89
C LEU A 446 -61.20 -49.14 -89.46
N LYS A 447 -61.00 -50.31 -88.86
CA LYS A 447 -61.21 -50.57 -87.42
C LYS A 447 -59.92 -51.07 -86.78
N TRP A 448 -59.80 -50.84 -85.48
CA TRP A 448 -58.70 -51.38 -84.67
C TRP A 448 -58.88 -52.88 -84.46
N ASN A 449 -57.88 -53.69 -84.81
CA ASN A 449 -57.91 -55.15 -84.61
C ASN A 449 -57.26 -55.61 -83.29
N GLY A 450 -56.78 -54.68 -82.47
CA GLY A 450 -55.94 -54.94 -81.29
C GLY A 450 -54.55 -54.30 -81.41
N HIS A 451 -53.95 -54.33 -82.61
CA HIS A 451 -52.57 -53.89 -82.86
C HIS A 451 -52.43 -52.84 -83.97
N GLU A 452 -53.38 -52.77 -84.90
CA GLU A 452 -53.34 -51.89 -86.08
C GLU A 452 -54.75 -51.59 -86.62
N CYS A 453 -54.86 -50.59 -87.50
CA CYS A 453 -56.11 -50.21 -88.17
C CYS A 453 -56.26 -50.97 -89.51
N LYS A 454 -57.17 -51.94 -89.58
CA LYS A 454 -57.44 -52.76 -90.77
C LYS A 454 -58.89 -52.65 -91.26
N HIS A 455 -59.13 -52.95 -92.53
CA HIS A 455 -60.48 -52.99 -93.09
C HIS A 455 -61.29 -54.12 -92.45
N ASP A 456 -62.41 -53.77 -91.80
CA ASP A 456 -63.30 -54.73 -91.18
C ASP A 456 -64.22 -55.37 -92.23
N CYS A 457 -63.78 -56.50 -92.77
CA CYS A 457 -64.54 -57.33 -93.70
C CYS A 457 -65.46 -58.35 -93.02
N GLY A 458 -65.50 -58.46 -91.69
CA GLY A 458 -66.10 -59.59 -90.99
C GLY A 458 -65.27 -60.88 -91.09
N HIS A 459 -65.74 -61.97 -90.49
CA HIS A 459 -64.97 -63.21 -90.35
C HIS A 459 -64.85 -64.04 -91.65
N GLU A 460 -65.87 -63.99 -92.51
CA GLU A 460 -65.98 -64.85 -93.71
C GLU A 460 -65.21 -64.31 -94.93
N ALA A 461 -64.76 -63.06 -94.86
CA ALA A 461 -64.05 -62.36 -95.92
C ALA A 461 -62.69 -61.83 -95.45
N GLU A 462 -61.88 -61.38 -96.41
CA GLU A 462 -60.55 -60.80 -96.23
C GLU A 462 -60.36 -59.64 -97.21
N TRP A 463 -59.51 -58.67 -96.87
CA TRP A 463 -59.26 -57.53 -97.75
C TRP A 463 -58.20 -57.88 -98.80
N LYS A 464 -58.61 -58.00 -100.07
CA LYS A 464 -57.74 -58.32 -101.23
C LYS A 464 -58.16 -57.49 -102.44
N HIS A 465 -57.19 -57.09 -103.28
CA HIS A 465 -57.41 -56.32 -104.51
C HIS A 465 -58.31 -55.08 -104.36
N GLY A 466 -58.18 -54.36 -103.23
CA GLY A 466 -58.94 -53.13 -102.97
C GLY A 466 -60.38 -53.32 -102.49
N GLY A 467 -60.79 -54.53 -102.12
CA GLY A 467 -62.12 -54.81 -101.56
C GLY A 467 -62.15 -55.97 -100.58
N CYS A 468 -63.29 -56.18 -99.93
CA CYS A 468 -63.56 -57.38 -99.13
C CYS A 468 -63.97 -58.54 -100.04
N VAL A 469 -63.14 -59.57 -100.11
CA VAL A 469 -63.33 -60.78 -100.92
C VAL A 469 -63.62 -61.96 -100.00
N CYS A 470 -64.54 -62.84 -100.38
CA CYS A 470 -64.88 -64.02 -99.58
C CYS A 470 -63.75 -65.05 -99.57
N LYS A 471 -63.43 -65.59 -98.38
CA LYS A 471 -62.44 -66.67 -98.20
C LYS A 471 -62.86 -68.00 -98.83
N LYS A 472 -64.12 -68.09 -99.25
CA LYS A 472 -64.77 -69.25 -99.89
C LYS A 472 -65.08 -68.91 -101.34
N GLU A 473 -64.51 -69.66 -102.26
CA GLU A 473 -64.61 -69.42 -103.71
C GLU A 473 -66.06 -69.51 -104.21
N GLY A 474 -66.44 -68.62 -105.13
CA GLY A 474 -67.81 -68.54 -105.66
C GLY A 474 -68.85 -67.91 -104.72
N GLN A 475 -68.50 -67.56 -103.49
CA GLN A 475 -69.35 -66.73 -102.62
C GLN A 475 -69.21 -65.24 -102.96
N LYS A 476 -70.33 -64.51 -102.95
CA LYS A 476 -70.36 -63.05 -103.02
C LYS A 476 -70.37 -62.44 -101.63
N TYR A 477 -69.52 -61.44 -101.44
CA TYR A 477 -69.51 -60.61 -100.23
C TYR A 477 -70.67 -59.60 -100.26
N ASN A 478 -71.35 -59.44 -99.12
CA ASN A 478 -72.32 -58.38 -98.92
C ASN A 478 -71.76 -57.36 -97.91
N SER A 479 -71.46 -56.16 -98.39
CA SER A 479 -70.81 -55.12 -97.57
C SER A 479 -71.69 -54.54 -96.46
N HIS A 480 -73.02 -54.67 -96.55
CA HIS A 480 -73.95 -54.14 -95.55
C HIS A 480 -74.01 -55.03 -94.29
N ASN A 481 -74.04 -56.36 -94.46
CA ASN A 481 -74.12 -57.32 -93.34
C ASN A 481 -72.80 -58.08 -93.06
N LYS A 482 -71.76 -57.85 -93.87
CA LYS A 482 -70.42 -58.43 -93.78
C LYS A 482 -70.35 -59.97 -93.85
N LYS A 483 -71.32 -60.57 -94.54
CA LYS A 483 -71.39 -62.03 -94.76
C LYS A 483 -71.12 -62.42 -96.20
N CYS A 484 -70.71 -63.66 -96.39
CA CYS A 484 -70.44 -64.29 -97.66
C CYS A 484 -71.54 -65.28 -98.03
N SER A 485 -72.13 -65.11 -99.21
CA SER A 485 -73.32 -65.86 -99.64
C SER A 485 -73.17 -66.37 -101.06
N CYS A 486 -73.62 -67.59 -101.32
CA CYS A 486 -73.61 -68.17 -102.66
C CYS A 486 -74.65 -67.48 -103.57
N LYS A 487 -74.28 -67.20 -104.83
CA LYS A 487 -75.13 -66.47 -105.78
C LYS A 487 -76.43 -67.25 -106.09
N GLY A 488 -77.55 -66.55 -106.24
CA GLY A 488 -78.75 -67.08 -106.91
C GLY A 488 -79.44 -68.27 -106.24
N GLY A 489 -79.42 -68.35 -104.91
CA GLY A 489 -80.05 -69.46 -104.17
C GLY A 489 -79.29 -70.79 -104.27
N MET A 490 -78.02 -70.75 -104.67
CA MET A 490 -77.07 -71.82 -104.36
C MET A 490 -76.83 -71.90 -102.83
N VAL A 491 -76.44 -73.08 -102.36
CA VAL A 491 -75.98 -73.35 -101.00
C VAL A 491 -74.49 -73.75 -101.02
N TRP A 492 -73.81 -73.62 -99.89
CA TRP A 492 -72.41 -74.03 -99.76
C TRP A 492 -72.30 -75.55 -99.55
N ASP A 493 -71.73 -76.27 -100.51
CA ASP A 493 -71.43 -77.70 -100.37
C ASP A 493 -70.16 -77.87 -99.53
N HIS A 494 -70.30 -78.37 -98.30
CA HIS A 494 -69.18 -78.58 -97.39
C HIS A 494 -68.21 -79.69 -97.87
N GLY A 495 -68.72 -80.72 -98.54
CA GLY A 495 -67.90 -81.83 -99.03
C GLY A 495 -67.11 -81.46 -100.29
N LYS A 496 -67.70 -80.64 -101.17
CA LYS A 496 -67.10 -80.22 -102.45
C LYS A 496 -66.53 -78.79 -102.43
N LYS A 497 -66.51 -78.15 -101.26
CA LYS A 497 -65.95 -76.81 -100.98
C LYS A 497 -66.32 -75.74 -102.02
N GLN A 498 -67.58 -75.72 -102.46
CA GLN A 498 -68.04 -74.81 -103.52
C GLN A 498 -69.54 -74.53 -103.42
N CYS A 499 -69.99 -73.41 -104.00
CA CYS A 499 -71.41 -73.11 -104.13
C CYS A 499 -72.09 -74.04 -105.15
N ARG A 500 -73.21 -74.68 -104.77
CA ARG A 500 -73.98 -75.59 -105.62
C ARG A 500 -75.49 -75.36 -105.46
N CYS A 501 -76.27 -75.73 -106.47
CA CYS A 501 -77.72 -75.74 -106.31
C CYS A 501 -78.17 -76.86 -105.35
N PRO A 502 -79.22 -76.63 -104.54
CA PRO A 502 -79.83 -77.68 -103.71
C PRO A 502 -80.24 -78.91 -104.53
N LYS A 503 -80.29 -80.10 -103.89
CA LYS A 503 -80.73 -81.35 -104.53
C LYS A 503 -82.05 -81.16 -105.30
N GLY A 504 -82.12 -81.66 -106.53
CA GLY A 504 -83.28 -81.48 -107.42
C GLY A 504 -83.35 -80.14 -108.17
N LYS A 505 -82.36 -79.24 -108.03
CA LYS A 505 -82.24 -78.01 -108.81
C LYS A 505 -80.96 -77.97 -109.65
N LYS A 506 -81.06 -77.47 -110.89
CA LYS A 506 -79.92 -77.13 -111.76
C LYS A 506 -79.72 -75.61 -111.79
N TRP A 507 -78.50 -75.15 -112.08
CA TRP A 507 -78.22 -73.73 -112.28
C TRP A 507 -78.77 -73.27 -113.62
N ASN A 508 -79.51 -72.15 -113.63
CA ASN A 508 -79.93 -71.48 -114.85
C ASN A 508 -79.07 -70.22 -115.03
N SER A 509 -78.27 -70.19 -116.09
CA SER A 509 -77.34 -69.09 -116.42
C SER A 509 -78.08 -67.78 -116.70
N TYR A 510 -79.09 -67.80 -117.56
CA TYR A 510 -79.91 -66.64 -117.94
C TYR A 510 -80.58 -66.00 -116.70
N ALA A 511 -81.33 -66.81 -115.94
CA ALA A 511 -82.05 -66.38 -114.75
C ALA A 511 -81.15 -66.17 -113.51
N ASN A 512 -79.84 -66.45 -113.63
CA ASN A 512 -78.82 -66.32 -112.58
C ASN A 512 -79.21 -66.96 -111.23
N GLN A 513 -79.92 -68.10 -111.26
CA GLN A 513 -80.47 -68.74 -110.08
C GLN A 513 -80.70 -70.25 -110.23
N CYS A 514 -80.83 -70.96 -109.10
CA CYS A 514 -81.14 -72.38 -109.04
C CYS A 514 -82.64 -72.67 -109.23
N ARG A 515 -83.01 -73.35 -110.32
CA ARG A 515 -84.39 -73.76 -110.64
C ARG A 515 -84.51 -75.29 -110.66
N ARG A 516 -85.71 -75.84 -110.38
CA ARG A 516 -85.99 -77.28 -110.61
C ARG A 516 -85.81 -77.55 -112.11
N GLY A 517 -85.21 -78.68 -112.46
CA GLY A 517 -85.07 -79.07 -113.87
C GLY A 517 -86.42 -79.49 -114.43
N GLY A 518 -86.97 -78.72 -115.37
CA GLY A 518 -88.03 -79.21 -116.23
C GLY A 518 -87.47 -80.30 -117.15
N GLY A 519 -88.09 -81.48 -117.15
CA GLY A 519 -87.79 -82.51 -118.14
C GLY A 519 -88.52 -82.18 -119.44
N TYR A 520 -87.76 -81.95 -120.50
CA TYR A 520 -88.25 -82.07 -121.86
C TYR A 520 -87.46 -83.22 -122.48
N GLY A 521 -88.17 -84.29 -122.82
CA GLY A 521 -87.63 -85.40 -123.58
C GLY A 521 -88.25 -85.39 -124.97
N TYR A 522 -87.38 -85.39 -125.98
CA TYR A 522 -87.55 -85.92 -127.31
C TYR A 522 -86.17 -86.41 -127.76
#